data_AF-A0A7S4NYB8-F1
#
_entry.id   AF-A0A7S4NYB8-F1
#
_cell.length_a   1.000
_cell.length_b   1.000
_cell.length_c   1.000
_cell.angle_alpha   90.00
_cell.angle_beta   90.00
_cell.angle_gamma   90.00
#
_symmetry.space_group_name_H-M   'P 1'
#
loop_
_entity.id
_entity.type
_entity.pdbx_description
1 polymer ?
#
loop_
_entity_poly.entity_id
_entity_poly.type
_entity_poly.pdbx_seq_one_letter_code
_entity_poly.pdbx_strand_id
1 'polypeptide(L)'
;DNKVKIAGLGGIEAVLAAMQAHPASQDVQEQACGALMRLAANADNQVKIAGLGGIEAVLAALQAHPASQLVQELACGALLRLAANADNSVKIAGLGGIEAVLAAMRAHPASQPLQQQACGALMRLAANDDNKVKIAGLGGIEAVLAAM
;
A
#
# COMPACT_ATOMS: atom_id res chain seq x y z
N ASP A 1 20.71 -8.28 7.75
CA ASP A 1 19.80 -7.67 6.76
C ASP A 1 19.52 -6.22 7.14
N ASN A 2 19.71 -5.25 6.24
CA ASN A 2 19.62 -3.81 6.57
C ASN A 2 18.20 -3.41 7.00
N LYS A 3 17.18 -4.10 6.48
CA LYS A 3 15.77 -3.84 6.79
C LYS A 3 15.41 -4.20 8.24
N VAL A 4 16.03 -5.25 8.77
CA VAL A 4 15.87 -5.67 10.17
C VAL A 4 16.60 -4.68 11.09
N LYS A 5 17.81 -4.25 10.71
CA LYS A 5 18.56 -3.26 11.49
C LYS A 5 17.84 -1.91 11.56
N ILE A 6 17.34 -1.39 10.44
CA ILE A 6 16.62 -0.11 10.39
C ILE A 6 15.34 -0.19 11.23
N ALA A 7 14.56 -1.27 11.11
CA ALA A 7 13.36 -1.46 11.91
C ALA A 7 13.65 -1.61 13.41
N GLY A 8 14.77 -2.27 13.77
CA GLY A 8 15.22 -2.41 15.15
C GLY A 8 15.73 -1.12 15.78
N LEU A 9 16.15 -0.13 14.98
CA LEU A 9 16.61 1.18 15.42
C LEU A 9 15.51 2.25 15.47
N GLY A 10 14.23 1.86 15.38
CA GLY A 10 13.11 2.80 15.39
C GLY A 10 12.83 3.45 14.03
N GLY A 11 13.38 2.91 12.94
CA GLY A 11 13.22 3.48 11.61
C GLY A 11 11.79 3.44 11.06
N ILE A 12 10.96 2.49 11.48
CA ILE A 12 9.54 2.44 11.08
C ILE A 12 8.78 3.60 11.76
N GLU A 13 8.99 3.77 13.05
CA GLU A 13 8.40 4.81 13.89
C GLU A 13 8.75 6.20 13.35
N ALA A 14 10.02 6.43 12.99
CA ALA A 14 10.47 7.68 12.40
C ALA A 14 9.82 7.98 11.04
N VAL A 15 9.68 6.95 10.18
CA VAL A 15 9.00 7.10 8.88
C VAL A 15 7.52 7.44 9.07
N LEU A 16 6.83 6.75 9.98
CA LEU A 16 5.41 7.01 10.25
C LEU A 16 5.20 8.39 10.89
N ALA A 17 6.07 8.82 11.79
CA ALA A 17 6.04 10.15 12.37
C ALA A 17 6.23 11.24 11.29
N ALA A 18 7.14 11.02 10.33
CA ALA A 18 7.33 11.95 9.21
C ALA A 18 6.08 12.05 8.32
N MET A 19 5.43 10.92 8.02
CA MET A 19 4.17 10.92 7.25
C MET A 19 3.07 11.72 7.96
N GLN A 20 2.94 11.55 9.28
CA GLN A 20 1.92 12.24 10.08
C GLN A 20 2.21 13.73 10.26
N ALA A 21 3.48 14.11 10.40
CA ALA A 21 3.89 15.50 10.53
C ALA A 21 3.76 16.29 9.22
N HIS A 22 3.89 15.60 8.07
CA HIS A 22 3.90 16.23 6.75
C HIS A 22 2.92 15.57 5.76
N PRO A 23 1.60 15.51 6.08
CA PRO A 23 0.62 14.81 5.25
C PRO A 23 0.44 15.47 3.87
N ALA A 24 0.64 16.78 3.78
CA ALA A 24 0.50 17.54 2.54
C ALA A 24 1.78 17.59 1.68
N SER A 25 2.92 17.13 2.20
CA SER A 25 4.18 17.13 1.44
C SER A 25 4.27 15.87 0.59
N GLN A 26 4.10 16.03 -0.72
CA GLN A 26 4.22 14.95 -1.69
C GLN A 26 5.56 14.21 -1.53
N ASP A 27 6.68 14.93 -1.54
CA ASP A 27 8.02 14.34 -1.44
C ASP A 27 8.20 13.48 -0.18
N VAL A 28 7.69 13.94 0.97
CA VAL A 28 7.77 13.16 2.22
C VAL A 28 6.93 11.90 2.11
N GLN A 29 5.71 11.98 1.57
CA GLN A 29 4.85 10.81 1.39
C GLN A 29 5.45 9.81 0.40
N GLU A 30 6.07 10.27 -0.68
CA GLU A 30 6.77 9.41 -1.64
C GLU A 30 7.90 8.63 -0.97
N GLN A 31 8.82 9.33 -0.31
CA GLN A 31 9.96 8.70 0.35
C GLN A 31 9.51 7.76 1.47
N ALA A 32 8.50 8.14 2.23
CA ALA A 32 7.97 7.32 3.31
C ALA A 32 7.29 6.04 2.79
N CYS A 33 6.41 6.14 1.79
CA CYS A 33 5.79 4.98 1.16
C CYS A 33 6.84 4.04 0.55
N GLY A 34 7.85 4.60 -0.12
CA GLY A 34 8.97 3.81 -0.66
C GLY A 34 9.80 3.11 0.43
N ALA A 35 10.04 3.77 1.57
CA ALA A 35 10.71 3.17 2.70
C ALA A 35 9.89 2.02 3.31
N LEU A 36 8.61 2.24 3.56
CA LEU A 36 7.70 1.22 4.09
C LEU A 36 7.59 0.02 3.14
N MET A 37 7.47 0.24 1.84
CA MET A 37 7.50 -0.82 0.82
C MET A 37 8.77 -1.68 0.93
N ARG A 38 9.94 -1.06 1.06
CA ARG A 38 11.21 -1.78 1.16
C ARG A 38 11.34 -2.54 2.48
N LEU A 39 10.89 -1.95 3.59
CA LEU A 39 10.92 -2.53 4.93
C LEU A 39 9.96 -3.71 5.07
N ALA A 40 8.75 -3.59 4.52
CA ALA A 40 7.70 -4.62 4.51
C ALA A 40 8.05 -5.86 3.65
N ALA A 41 9.21 -5.88 2.99
CA ALA A 41 9.71 -7.10 2.35
C ALA A 41 10.15 -8.18 3.35
N ASN A 42 10.24 -7.85 4.64
CA ASN A 42 10.48 -8.79 5.74
C ASN A 42 9.17 -9.01 6.53
N ALA A 43 8.90 -10.26 6.94
CA ALA A 43 7.65 -10.64 7.58
C ALA A 43 7.44 -9.98 8.96
N ASP A 44 8.48 -9.91 9.79
CA ASP A 44 8.39 -9.27 11.12
C ASP A 44 8.08 -7.78 10.98
N ASN A 45 8.69 -7.14 9.99
CA ASN A 45 8.40 -5.75 9.66
C ASN A 45 6.97 -5.54 9.15
N GLN A 46 6.36 -6.50 8.45
CA GLN A 46 4.96 -6.37 8.03
C GLN A 46 4.03 -6.26 9.24
N VAL A 47 4.25 -7.11 10.25
CA VAL A 47 3.48 -7.09 11.50
C VAL A 47 3.77 -5.81 12.27
N LYS A 48 5.05 -5.42 12.40
CA LYS A 48 5.45 -4.21 13.12
C LYS A 48 4.86 -2.94 12.48
N ILE A 49 4.95 -2.80 11.15
CA ILE A 49 4.36 -1.65 10.43
C ILE A 49 2.86 -1.58 10.66
N ALA A 50 2.14 -2.71 10.54
CA ALA A 50 0.70 -2.73 10.73
C ALA A 50 0.28 -2.43 12.18
N GLY A 51 1.04 -2.92 13.17
CA GLY A 51 0.82 -2.64 14.59
C GLY A 51 1.08 -1.19 14.97
N LEU A 52 1.93 -0.48 14.23
CA LEU A 52 2.22 0.94 14.41
C LEU A 52 1.29 1.87 13.61
N GLY A 53 0.24 1.34 12.97
CA GLY A 53 -0.70 2.14 12.18
C GLY A 53 -0.20 2.50 10.77
N GLY A 54 0.78 1.76 10.24
CA GLY A 54 1.35 2.05 8.94
C GLY A 54 0.44 1.78 7.75
N ILE A 55 -0.55 0.89 7.88
CA ILE A 55 -1.54 0.65 6.82
C ILE A 55 -2.41 1.90 6.66
N GLU A 56 -2.88 2.45 7.77
CA GLU A 56 -3.68 3.68 7.84
C GLU A 56 -2.90 4.87 7.25
N ALA A 57 -1.61 4.98 7.59
CA ALA A 57 -0.75 6.03 7.04
C ALA A 57 -0.57 5.92 5.51
N VAL A 58 -0.36 4.70 4.98
CA VAL A 58 -0.23 4.46 3.53
C VAL A 58 -1.54 4.75 2.80
N LEU A 59 -2.69 4.38 3.37
CA LEU A 59 -4.00 4.69 2.80
C LEU A 59 -4.30 6.20 2.82
N ALA A 60 -3.93 6.90 3.90
CA ALA A 60 -4.05 8.34 3.98
C ALA A 60 -3.19 9.04 2.90
N ALA A 61 -1.98 8.54 2.64
CA ALA A 61 -1.13 9.05 1.56
C ALA A 61 -1.76 8.88 0.17
N LEU A 62 -2.38 7.71 -0.11
CA LEU A 62 -3.13 7.48 -1.35
C LEU A 62 -4.27 8.48 -1.53
N GLN A 63 -5.00 8.78 -0.45
CA GLN A 63 -6.14 9.69 -0.50
C GLN A 63 -5.72 11.16 -0.60
N ALA A 64 -4.63 11.54 0.07
CA ALA A 64 -4.15 12.92 0.10
C ALA A 64 -3.45 13.34 -1.20
N HIS A 65 -2.84 12.39 -1.92
CA HIS A 65 -2.05 12.66 -3.13
C HIS A 65 -2.54 11.89 -4.36
N PRO A 66 -3.82 12.04 -4.77
CA PRO A 66 -4.38 11.28 -5.88
C PRO A 66 -3.73 11.64 -7.22
N ALA A 67 -3.18 12.84 -7.36
CA ALA A 67 -2.54 13.32 -8.59
C ALA A 67 -1.05 12.90 -8.71
N SER A 68 -0.37 12.56 -7.61
CA SER A 68 1.03 12.12 -7.67
C SER A 68 1.09 10.65 -8.05
N GLN A 69 1.42 10.37 -9.31
CA GLN A 69 1.63 9.02 -9.80
C GLN A 69 2.63 8.24 -8.93
N LEU A 70 3.71 8.88 -8.47
CA LEU A 70 4.76 8.23 -7.70
C LEU A 70 4.32 7.88 -6.27
N VAL A 71 3.55 8.77 -5.60
CA VAL A 71 2.94 8.42 -4.31
C VAL A 71 2.01 7.21 -4.49
N GLN A 72 1.16 7.24 -5.52
CA GLN A 72 0.20 6.16 -5.79
C GLN A 72 0.92 4.83 -6.06
N GLU A 73 1.96 4.84 -6.87
CA GLU A 73 2.79 3.65 -7.18
C GLU A 73 3.43 3.07 -5.92
N LEU A 74 4.14 3.89 -5.16
CA LEU A 74 4.88 3.44 -3.98
C LEU A 74 3.95 3.00 -2.85
N ALA A 75 2.81 3.68 -2.67
CA ALA A 75 1.81 3.29 -1.69
C ALA A 75 1.12 1.96 -2.07
N CYS A 76 0.74 1.77 -3.34
CA CYS A 76 0.27 0.47 -3.83
C CYS A 76 1.33 -0.63 -3.64
N GLY A 77 2.60 -0.31 -3.89
CA GLY A 77 3.72 -1.22 -3.64
C GLY A 77 3.88 -1.57 -2.15
N ALA A 78 3.70 -0.61 -1.25
CA ALA A 78 3.70 -0.86 0.19
C ALA A 78 2.54 -1.76 0.62
N LEU A 79 1.31 -1.49 0.14
CA LEU A 79 0.14 -2.33 0.40
C LEU A 79 0.33 -3.75 -0.13
N LEU A 80 0.89 -3.92 -1.33
CA LEU A 80 1.27 -5.23 -1.88
C LEU A 80 2.19 -5.99 -0.92
N ARG A 81 3.22 -5.33 -0.37
CA ARG A 81 4.16 -6.00 0.54
C ARG A 81 3.52 -6.32 1.88
N LEU A 82 2.67 -5.44 2.41
CA LEU A 82 1.98 -5.63 3.68
C LEU A 82 0.90 -6.72 3.60
N ALA A 83 0.16 -6.80 2.49
CA ALA A 83 -0.85 -7.82 2.22
C ALA A 83 -0.27 -9.25 2.04
N ALA A 84 1.05 -9.40 2.09
CA ALA A 84 1.71 -10.70 2.20
C ALA A 84 1.33 -11.46 3.48
N ASN A 85 1.05 -10.72 4.55
CA ASN A 85 0.57 -11.25 5.82
C ASN A 85 -0.98 -11.31 5.79
N ALA A 86 -1.55 -12.42 6.25
CA ALA A 86 -2.99 -12.67 6.18
C ALA A 86 -3.81 -11.68 7.00
N ASP A 87 -3.39 -11.37 8.22
CA ASP A 87 -4.08 -10.42 9.10
C ASP A 87 -4.04 -9.00 8.52
N ASN A 88 -2.89 -8.62 7.96
CA ASN A 88 -2.75 -7.35 7.25
C ASN A 88 -3.65 -7.29 6.02
N SER A 89 -3.79 -8.37 5.26
CA SER A 89 -4.69 -8.44 4.10
C SER A 89 -6.15 -8.14 4.48
N VAL A 90 -6.62 -8.75 5.58
CA VAL A 90 -7.96 -8.48 6.14
C VAL A 90 -8.06 -7.03 6.61
N LYS A 91 -7.06 -6.53 7.35
CA LYS A 91 -7.03 -5.15 7.85
C LYS A 91 -7.05 -4.12 6.72
N ILE A 92 -6.26 -4.31 5.67
CA ILE A 92 -6.22 -3.43 4.49
C ILE A 92 -7.61 -3.36 3.84
N ALA A 93 -8.26 -4.52 3.62
CA ALA A 93 -9.58 -4.55 3.01
C ALA A 93 -10.67 -3.91 3.89
N GLY A 94 -10.60 -4.14 5.22
CA GLY A 94 -11.50 -3.53 6.21
C GLY A 94 -11.36 -2.00 6.30
N LEU A 95 -10.16 -1.47 6.02
CA LEU A 95 -9.90 -0.03 5.96
C LEU A 95 -10.19 0.61 4.59
N GLY A 96 -10.82 -0.11 3.66
CA GLY A 96 -11.16 0.41 2.33
C GLY A 96 -9.98 0.42 1.35
N GLY A 97 -8.95 -0.39 1.59
CA GLY A 97 -7.76 -0.43 0.76
C GLY A 97 -7.99 -0.97 -0.65
N ILE A 98 -8.99 -1.83 -0.86
CA ILE A 98 -9.34 -2.34 -2.20
C ILE A 98 -9.86 -1.19 -3.07
N GLU A 99 -10.78 -0.39 -2.53
CA GLU A 99 -11.35 0.79 -3.15
C GLU A 99 -10.26 1.80 -3.51
N ALA A 100 -9.32 2.05 -2.58
CA ALA A 100 -8.20 2.96 -2.80
C ALA A 100 -7.26 2.49 -3.93
N VAL A 101 -6.91 1.20 -3.96
CA VAL A 101 -6.06 0.62 -5.02
C VAL A 101 -6.74 0.71 -6.38
N LEU A 102 -8.04 0.38 -6.47
CA LEU A 102 -8.79 0.49 -7.72
C LEU A 102 -8.94 1.94 -8.18
N ALA A 103 -9.12 2.88 -7.26
CA ALA A 103 -9.14 4.31 -7.58
C ALA A 103 -7.79 4.77 -8.15
N ALA A 104 -6.67 4.34 -7.56
CA ALA A 104 -5.33 4.63 -8.05
C ALA A 104 -5.12 4.11 -9.49
N MET A 105 -5.54 2.87 -9.77
CA MET A 105 -5.47 2.28 -11.11
C MET A 105 -6.25 3.09 -12.14
N ARG A 106 -7.46 3.53 -11.80
CA ARG A 106 -8.33 4.34 -12.68
C ARG A 106 -7.81 5.75 -12.88
N ALA A 107 -7.19 6.34 -11.88
CA ALA A 107 -6.60 7.68 -11.96
C ALA A 107 -5.34 7.72 -12.82
N HIS A 108 -4.56 6.63 -12.85
CA HIS A 108 -3.27 6.55 -13.54
C HIS A 108 -3.16 5.36 -14.50
N PRO A 109 -4.05 5.24 -15.51
CA PRO A 109 -4.11 4.08 -16.40
C PRO A 109 -2.84 3.89 -17.23
N ALA A 110 -2.14 4.98 -17.58
CA ALA A 110 -0.91 4.94 -18.38
C ALA A 110 0.35 4.55 -17.59
N SER A 111 0.27 4.50 -16.24
CA SER A 111 1.43 4.19 -15.40
C SER A 111 1.61 2.69 -15.23
N GLN A 112 2.37 2.07 -16.14
CA GLN A 112 2.66 0.64 -16.08
C GLN A 112 3.22 0.17 -14.72
N PRO A 113 4.16 0.90 -14.06
CA PRO A 113 4.64 0.51 -12.75
C PRO A 113 3.54 0.50 -11.68
N LEU A 114 2.68 1.52 -11.65
CA LEU A 114 1.55 1.59 -10.72
C LEU A 114 0.58 0.44 -10.98
N GLN A 115 0.21 0.20 -12.23
CA GLN A 115 -0.69 -0.90 -12.60
C GLN A 115 -0.13 -2.25 -12.13
N GLN A 116 1.17 -2.47 -12.31
CA GLN A 116 1.83 -3.69 -11.83
C GLN A 116 1.77 -3.83 -10.31
N GLN A 117 2.08 -2.77 -9.54
CA GLN A 117 1.99 -2.82 -8.08
C GLN A 117 0.55 -3.03 -7.60
N ALA A 118 -0.41 -2.35 -8.22
CA ALA A 118 -1.82 -2.41 -7.87
C ALA A 118 -2.43 -3.79 -8.18
N CYS A 119 -2.20 -4.35 -9.36
CA CYS A 119 -2.60 -5.72 -9.71
C CYS A 119 -1.99 -6.73 -8.74
N GLY A 120 -0.72 -6.55 -8.37
CA GLY A 120 -0.07 -7.37 -7.35
C GLY A 120 -0.75 -7.25 -5.99
N ALA A 121 -1.10 -6.04 -5.56
CA ALA A 121 -1.78 -5.82 -4.29
C ALA A 121 -3.15 -6.50 -4.27
N LEU A 122 -3.96 -6.33 -5.34
CA LEU A 122 -5.24 -7.01 -5.49
C LEU A 122 -5.09 -8.53 -5.48
N MET A 123 -4.08 -9.08 -6.15
CA MET A 123 -3.79 -10.52 -6.14
C MET A 123 -3.52 -11.03 -4.72
N ARG A 124 -2.76 -10.30 -3.90
CA ARG A 124 -2.50 -10.71 -2.51
C ARG A 124 -3.72 -10.55 -1.62
N LEU A 125 -4.50 -9.49 -1.80
CA LEU A 125 -5.73 -9.29 -1.07
C LEU A 125 -6.75 -10.38 -1.39
N ALA A 126 -6.82 -10.79 -2.66
CA ALA A 126 -7.62 -11.90 -3.15
C ALA A 126 -7.17 -13.29 -2.65
N ALA A 127 -6.13 -13.41 -1.84
CA ALA A 127 -5.84 -14.67 -1.14
C ALA A 127 -6.90 -15.00 -0.07
N ASN A 128 -7.65 -14.01 0.40
CA ASN A 128 -8.80 -14.17 1.29
C ASN A 128 -10.11 -14.18 0.47
N ASP A 129 -11.02 -15.11 0.79
CA ASP A 129 -12.24 -15.32 -0.01
C ASP A 129 -13.23 -14.15 0.05
N ASP A 130 -13.41 -13.52 1.22
CA ASP A 130 -14.27 -12.34 1.35
C ASP A 130 -13.73 -11.16 0.52
N ASN A 131 -12.40 -11.01 0.51
CA ASN A 131 -11.73 -10.01 -0.32
C ASN A 131 -11.91 -10.30 -1.82
N LYS A 132 -11.94 -11.57 -2.27
CA LYS A 132 -12.23 -11.89 -3.67
C LYS A 132 -13.61 -11.37 -4.08
N VAL A 133 -14.62 -11.65 -3.25
CA VAL A 133 -15.99 -11.19 -3.49
C VAL A 133 -16.04 -9.67 -3.52
N LYS A 134 -15.37 -9.01 -2.57
CA LYS A 134 -15.29 -7.54 -2.51
C LYS A 134 -14.59 -6.95 -3.74
N ILE A 135 -13.46 -7.51 -4.17
CA ILE A 135 -12.73 -7.07 -5.38
C ILE A 135 -13.62 -7.21 -6.62
N ALA A 136 -14.31 -8.33 -6.79
CA ALA A 136 -15.22 -8.55 -7.90
C ALA A 136 -16.39 -7.54 -7.89
N GLY A 137 -17.01 -7.34 -6.72
CA GLY A 137 -18.12 -6.39 -6.58
C GLY A 137 -17.75 -4.92 -6.82
N LEU A 138 -16.47 -4.56 -6.69
CA LEU A 138 -15.95 -3.21 -6.93
C LEU A 138 -15.44 -2.98 -8.36
N GLY A 139 -15.65 -3.95 -9.27
CA GLY A 139 -15.19 -3.88 -10.65
C GLY A 139 -13.69 -4.12 -10.81
N GLY A 140 -13.11 -4.98 -9.96
CA GLY A 140 -11.68 -5.29 -9.98
C GLY A 140 -11.25 -6.13 -11.19
N ILE A 141 -12.16 -6.94 -11.75
CA ILE A 141 -11.86 -7.76 -12.93
C ILE A 141 -11.62 -6.85 -14.14
N GLU A 142 -12.51 -5.88 -14.36
CA GLU A 142 -12.43 -4.90 -15.42
C GLU A 142 -11.17 -4.02 -15.26
N ALA A 143 -10.86 -3.62 -14.03
CA ALA A 143 -9.66 -2.83 -13.74
C ALA A 143 -8.37 -3.59 -14.08
N VAL A 144 -8.28 -4.88 -13.76
CA VAL A 144 -7.11 -5.72 -14.08
C VAL A 144 -7.00 -5.95 -15.59
N LEU A 145 -8.11 -6.18 -16.29
CA LEU A 145 -8.12 -6.33 -17.76
C LEU A 145 -7.68 -5.05 -18.48
N ALA A 146 -8.09 -3.88 -17.99
CA ALA A 146 -7.68 -2.60 -18.55
C ALA A 146 -6.21 -2.24 -18.30
N ALA A 147 -5.56 -2.93 -17.35
CA ALA A 147 -4.18 -2.70 -16.95
C ALA A 147 -3.16 -3.57 -17.71
N MET A 148 -3.62 -4.54 -18.50
CA MET A 148 -2.81 -5.45 -19.33
C MET A 148 -2.63 -4.90 -20.74
#